data_AF-A0A2A5XA86-F1
#
_entry.id   AF-A0A2A5XA86-F1
#
_cell.length_a   1.000
_cell.length_b   1.000
_cell.length_c   1.000
_cell.angle_alpha   90.00
_cell.angle_beta   90.00
_cell.angle_gamma   90.00
#
_symmetry.space_group_name_H-M   'P 1'
#
loop_
_entity.id
_entity.type
_entity.pdbx_description
1 polymer ?
#
loop_
_entity_poly.entity_id
_entity_poly.type
_entity_poly.pdbx_seq_one_letter_code
_entity_poly.pdbx_strand_id
1 'polypeptide(L)'
;MILNFITLFVHLVHINFTNLDNDKWELKKDKDSIKVYIRNVDESTKEYLAETIIRSDIDNIFNIITDFDNSYKWMYKLNSSKILQKSDTLMYVYFIVDMNWPLKNRDLVSDAVIIKNLNNIKIEMHSLPDYIPENNKLVRISESRSIWNLEKIDNFNTKVTLQSYAVVEGIPTFIMDLFILDSPMYSMTRLREKF
;
A
#
# COMPACT_ATOMS: atom_id res chain seq x y z
N MET A 1 -27.52 12.59 -71.18
CA MET A 1 -27.92 12.13 -69.84
C MET A 1 -26.70 12.23 -68.95
N ILE A 2 -26.58 13.33 -68.19
CA ILE A 2 -25.41 13.64 -67.36
C ILE A 2 -25.57 12.89 -66.04
N LEU A 3 -24.66 11.96 -65.72
CA LEU A 3 -24.68 11.23 -64.46
C LEU A 3 -23.71 11.90 -63.48
N ASN A 4 -24.25 12.66 -62.54
CA ASN A 4 -23.52 13.23 -61.41
C ASN A 4 -23.03 12.12 -60.48
N PHE A 5 -21.72 12.01 -60.27
CA PHE A 5 -21.16 11.22 -59.17
C PHE A 5 -20.98 12.13 -57.95
N ILE A 6 -21.76 11.85 -56.91
CA ILE A 6 -21.67 12.48 -55.58
C ILE A 6 -20.48 11.84 -54.86
N THR A 7 -19.41 12.60 -54.65
CA THR A 7 -18.33 12.20 -53.74
C THR A 7 -18.77 12.36 -52.29
N LEU A 8 -18.94 11.23 -51.59
CA LEU A 8 -19.25 11.16 -50.16
C LEU A 8 -17.98 11.47 -49.36
N PHE A 9 -17.94 12.63 -48.70
CA PHE A 9 -16.83 13.03 -47.83
C PHE A 9 -16.99 12.35 -46.46
N VAL A 10 -16.26 11.25 -46.23
CA VAL A 10 -16.22 10.59 -44.92
C VAL A 10 -15.28 11.39 -44.02
N HIS A 11 -15.83 12.16 -43.08
CA HIS A 11 -15.04 12.78 -42.02
C HIS A 11 -14.51 11.69 -41.09
N LEU A 12 -13.21 11.39 -41.19
CA LEU A 12 -12.49 10.63 -40.17
C LEU A 12 -12.55 11.40 -38.84
N VAL A 13 -13.41 10.97 -37.93
CA VAL A 13 -13.34 11.39 -36.53
C VAL A 13 -12.05 10.82 -35.97
N HIS A 14 -11.06 11.69 -35.72
CA HIS A 14 -9.89 11.31 -34.93
C HIS A 14 -10.36 11.09 -33.49
N ILE A 15 -10.50 9.82 -33.13
CA ILE A 15 -10.59 9.42 -31.72
C ILE A 15 -9.21 9.70 -31.14
N ASN A 16 -9.09 10.81 -30.42
CA ASN A 16 -7.92 11.05 -29.58
C ASN A 16 -7.98 10.02 -28.45
N PHE A 17 -7.23 8.92 -28.61
CA PHE A 17 -6.89 8.07 -27.48
C PHE A 17 -6.02 8.91 -26.55
N THR A 18 -6.61 9.47 -25.51
CA THR A 18 -5.85 9.97 -24.37
C THR A 18 -5.12 8.78 -23.79
N ASN A 19 -3.79 8.73 -23.95
CA ASN A 19 -2.98 7.81 -23.16
C ASN A 19 -3.31 8.09 -21.69
N LEU A 20 -3.95 7.13 -21.03
CA LEU A 20 -4.10 7.15 -19.59
C LEU A 20 -2.68 7.09 -19.03
N ASP A 21 -2.24 8.22 -18.48
CA ASP A 21 -0.94 8.40 -17.86
C ASP A 21 -0.93 7.59 -16.55
N ASN A 22 -0.83 6.26 -16.67
CA ASN A 22 -0.96 5.31 -15.56
C ASN A 22 0.14 5.49 -14.49
N ASP A 23 1.15 6.31 -14.71
CA ASP A 23 2.33 6.42 -13.84
C ASP A 23 2.32 7.59 -12.84
N LYS A 24 1.33 8.49 -12.89
CA LYS A 24 1.33 9.70 -12.05
C LYS A 24 0.59 9.47 -10.72
N TRP A 25 1.27 9.82 -9.62
CA TRP A 25 0.66 9.90 -8.29
C TRP A 25 -0.41 10.98 -8.25
N GLU A 26 -1.64 10.61 -7.91
CA GLU A 26 -2.77 11.52 -7.74
C GLU A 26 -3.10 11.68 -6.26
N LEU A 27 -3.15 12.92 -5.75
CA LEU A 27 -3.57 13.20 -4.37
C LEU A 27 -5.07 12.91 -4.22
N LYS A 28 -5.41 11.91 -3.41
CA LYS A 28 -6.81 11.51 -3.16
C LYS A 28 -7.33 11.98 -1.81
N LYS A 29 -6.46 12.21 -0.83
CA LYS A 29 -6.82 12.67 0.51
C LYS A 29 -5.74 13.54 1.11
N ASP A 30 -6.13 14.64 1.73
CA ASP A 30 -5.28 15.52 2.53
C ASP A 30 -6.10 15.93 3.77
N LYS A 31 -5.79 15.30 4.91
CA LYS A 31 -6.55 15.50 6.15
C LYS A 31 -5.69 15.17 7.36
N ASP A 32 -5.82 15.95 8.44
CA ASP A 32 -5.17 15.69 9.73
C ASP A 32 -3.63 15.54 9.61
N SER A 33 -3.03 16.33 8.72
CA SER A 33 -1.60 16.28 8.37
C SER A 33 -1.13 14.96 7.74
N ILE A 34 -2.05 14.20 7.16
CA ILE A 34 -1.77 13.00 6.38
C ILE A 34 -2.21 13.24 4.95
N LYS A 35 -1.32 12.97 4.00
CA LYS A 35 -1.62 12.96 2.57
C LYS A 35 -1.58 11.54 2.06
N VAL A 36 -2.55 11.18 1.23
CA VAL A 36 -2.59 9.88 0.54
C VAL A 36 -2.72 10.13 -0.95
N TYR A 37 -1.74 9.61 -1.67
CA TYR A 37 -1.66 9.58 -3.11
C TYR A 37 -1.98 8.17 -3.60
N ILE A 38 -2.58 8.06 -4.78
CA ILE A 38 -2.83 6.78 -5.45
C ILE A 38 -2.30 6.86 -6.88
N ARG A 39 -1.76 5.75 -7.39
CA ARG A 39 -1.50 5.53 -8.81
C ARG A 39 -1.96 4.14 -9.23
N ASN A 40 -2.13 3.94 -10.53
CA ASN A 40 -2.33 2.60 -11.08
C ASN A 40 -0.95 1.96 -11.30
N VAL A 41 -0.77 0.70 -10.91
CA VAL A 41 0.42 -0.08 -11.29
C VAL A 41 0.15 -0.79 -12.61
N ASP A 42 -1.07 -1.31 -12.75
CA ASP A 42 -1.62 -1.90 -13.95
C ASP A 42 -3.15 -1.63 -13.98
N GLU A 43 -3.88 -2.26 -14.89
CA GLU A 43 -5.34 -2.07 -15.04
C GLU A 43 -6.15 -2.52 -13.81
N SER A 44 -5.61 -3.43 -13.02
CA SER A 44 -6.29 -4.10 -11.91
C SER A 44 -5.69 -3.78 -10.54
N THR A 45 -4.44 -3.33 -10.50
CA THR A 45 -3.68 -3.07 -9.28
C THR A 45 -3.44 -1.59 -9.10
N LYS A 46 -3.79 -1.10 -7.91
CA LYS A 46 -3.49 0.26 -7.49
C LYS A 46 -2.48 0.24 -6.35
N GLU A 47 -1.67 1.29 -6.31
CA GLU A 47 -0.69 1.51 -5.25
C GLU A 47 -1.00 2.83 -4.55
N TYR A 48 -0.84 2.86 -3.24
CA TYR A 48 -0.90 4.10 -2.48
C TYR A 48 0.47 4.54 -1.98
N LEU A 49 0.61 5.84 -1.78
CA LEU A 49 1.69 6.47 -1.02
C LEU A 49 1.04 7.38 0.01
N ALA A 50 1.26 7.06 1.29
CA ALA A 50 0.85 7.91 2.39
C ALA A 50 2.07 8.62 2.97
N GLU A 51 1.92 9.90 3.30
CA GLU A 51 2.97 10.67 3.95
C GLU A 51 2.44 11.52 5.10
N THR A 52 3.27 11.66 6.14
CA THR A 52 3.00 12.53 7.28
C THR A 52 4.31 12.93 7.97
N ILE A 53 4.26 13.90 8.87
CA ILE A 53 5.38 14.28 9.75
C ILE A 53 4.97 13.99 11.19
N ILE A 54 5.77 13.19 11.88
CA ILE A 54 5.56 12.81 13.28
C ILE A 54 6.59 13.52 14.14
N ARG A 55 6.13 14.11 15.26
CA ARG A 55 6.98 14.79 16.24
C ARG A 55 7.64 13.79 17.19
N SER A 56 8.51 12.97 16.64
CA SER A 56 9.38 12.05 17.38
C SER A 56 10.66 11.80 16.58
N ASP A 57 11.70 11.36 17.26
CA ASP A 57 12.92 10.91 16.60
C ASP A 57 12.69 9.62 15.79
N ILE A 58 13.58 9.41 14.83
CA ILE A 58 13.47 8.33 13.84
C ILE A 58 13.50 6.94 14.47
N ASP A 59 14.23 6.75 15.57
CA ASP A 59 14.41 5.45 16.22
C ASP A 59 13.15 5.05 16.99
N ASN A 60 12.51 6.00 17.69
CA ASN A 60 11.24 5.77 18.36
C ASN A 60 10.13 5.33 17.39
N ILE A 61 10.02 5.99 16.23
CA ILE A 61 9.05 5.61 15.19
C ILE A 61 9.40 4.25 14.60
N PHE A 62 10.68 4.00 14.31
CA PHE A 62 11.16 2.71 13.82
C PHE A 62 10.80 1.56 14.76
N ASN A 63 10.95 1.75 16.08
CA ASN A 63 10.64 0.73 17.08
C ASN A 63 9.14 0.39 17.09
N ILE A 64 8.25 1.37 16.93
CA ILE A 64 6.80 1.10 16.84
C ILE A 64 6.44 0.38 15.54
N ILE A 65 7.04 0.76 14.40
CA ILE A 65 6.75 0.13 13.10
C ILE A 65 7.25 -1.32 13.06
N THR A 66 8.44 -1.60 13.61
CA THR A 66 9.06 -2.93 13.58
C THR A 66 8.64 -3.86 14.71
N ASP A 67 7.83 -3.38 15.65
CA ASP A 67 7.12 -4.21 16.63
C ASP A 67 5.92 -4.92 15.97
N PHE A 68 6.23 -5.78 14.99
CA PHE A 68 5.23 -6.48 14.19
C PHE A 68 4.38 -7.45 15.01
N ASP A 69 4.84 -7.96 16.15
CA ASP A 69 3.99 -8.77 17.05
C ASP A 69 2.84 -7.95 17.65
N ASN A 70 2.99 -6.62 17.74
CA ASN A 70 1.96 -5.72 18.25
C ASN A 70 1.30 -4.86 17.16
N SER A 71 1.66 -5.05 15.88
CA SER A 71 1.13 -4.23 14.79
C SER A 71 -0.37 -4.39 14.59
N TYR A 72 -0.94 -5.55 14.94
CA TYR A 72 -2.39 -5.79 14.88
C TYR A 72 -3.23 -4.82 15.73
N LYS A 73 -2.61 -4.15 16.72
CA LYS A 73 -3.29 -3.18 17.57
C LYS A 73 -3.51 -1.82 16.90
N TRP A 74 -2.83 -1.53 15.80
CA TRP A 74 -2.81 -0.18 15.23
C TRP A 74 -2.80 -0.14 13.70
N MET A 75 -2.30 -1.17 13.02
CA MET A 75 -2.40 -1.28 11.56
C MET A 75 -3.82 -1.68 11.16
N TYR A 76 -4.24 -1.19 10.00
CA TYR A 76 -5.60 -1.36 9.52
C TYR A 76 -5.99 -2.83 9.35
N LYS A 77 -7.11 -3.22 9.97
CA LYS A 77 -7.78 -4.52 9.81
C LYS A 77 -6.93 -5.77 10.06
N LEU A 78 -5.81 -5.64 10.75
CA LEU A 78 -5.06 -6.82 11.19
C LEU A 78 -5.79 -7.48 12.37
N ASN A 79 -6.24 -8.71 12.16
CA ASN A 79 -6.79 -9.56 13.23
C ASN A 79 -5.67 -10.12 14.12
N SER A 80 -4.55 -10.48 13.51
CA SER A 80 -3.34 -10.91 14.21
C SER A 80 -2.10 -10.59 13.41
N SER A 81 -0.98 -10.41 14.11
CA SER A 81 0.33 -10.23 13.53
C SER A 81 1.37 -11.01 14.33
N LYS A 82 2.35 -11.62 13.65
CA LYS A 82 3.36 -12.45 14.28
C LYS A 82 4.69 -12.37 13.55
N ILE A 83 5.78 -12.21 14.29
CA ILE A 83 7.14 -12.41 13.79
C ILE A 83 7.43 -13.92 13.78
N LEU A 84 7.77 -14.45 12.61
CA LEU A 84 8.15 -15.84 12.41
C LEU A 84 9.63 -16.06 12.69
N GLN A 85 10.47 -15.12 12.24
CA GLN A 85 11.91 -15.13 12.43
C GLN A 85 12.42 -13.68 12.44
N LYS A 86 13.47 -13.41 13.24
CA LYS A 86 14.03 -12.06 13.41
C LYS A 86 15.56 -12.09 13.48
N SER A 87 16.16 -11.14 12.80
CA SER A 87 17.56 -10.70 12.92
C SER A 87 17.60 -9.17 12.98
N ASP A 88 18.80 -8.59 12.99
CA ASP A 88 18.97 -7.13 13.08
C ASP A 88 18.49 -6.38 11.82
N THR A 89 18.62 -7.00 10.65
CA THR A 89 18.35 -6.37 9.34
C THR A 89 17.25 -7.06 8.54
N LEU A 90 16.76 -8.20 9.01
CA LEU A 90 15.74 -9.00 8.32
C LEU A 90 14.79 -9.63 9.32
N MET A 91 13.49 -9.49 9.07
CA MET A 91 12.45 -10.24 9.76
C MET A 91 11.57 -10.97 8.74
N TYR A 92 10.93 -12.04 9.18
CA TYR A 92 9.83 -12.68 8.47
C TYR A 92 8.59 -12.54 9.31
N VAL A 93 7.51 -12.05 8.72
CA VAL A 93 6.28 -11.68 9.43
C VAL A 93 5.07 -12.33 8.79
N TYR A 94 4.09 -12.64 9.64
CA TYR A 94 2.82 -13.22 9.25
C TYR A 94 1.68 -12.35 9.76
N PHE A 95 0.74 -12.02 8.87
CA PHE A 95 -0.44 -11.22 9.16
C PHE A 95 -1.71 -11.96 8.78
N ILE A 96 -2.76 -11.80 9.58
CA ILE A 96 -4.13 -12.17 9.21
C ILE A 96 -4.94 -10.88 9.10
N VAL A 97 -5.50 -10.64 7.92
CA VAL A 97 -6.31 -9.46 7.59
C VAL A 97 -7.80 -9.83 7.66
N ASP A 98 -8.54 -9.06 8.45
CA ASP A 98 -10.00 -9.17 8.55
C ASP A 98 -10.68 -8.47 7.38
N MET A 99 -11.46 -9.22 6.60
CA MET A 99 -12.12 -8.70 5.40
C MET A 99 -13.58 -8.38 5.64
N ASN A 100 -14.07 -8.65 6.86
CA ASN A 100 -15.46 -8.61 7.28
C ASN A 100 -16.35 -9.59 6.48
N TRP A 101 -17.41 -10.09 7.12
CA TRP A 101 -18.40 -10.93 6.44
C TRP A 101 -19.06 -10.16 5.27
N PRO A 102 -19.28 -10.77 4.09
CA PRO A 102 -19.15 -12.21 3.77
C PRO A 102 -17.80 -12.61 3.14
N LEU A 103 -16.81 -11.73 3.08
CA LEU A 103 -15.52 -12.05 2.48
C LEU A 103 -14.70 -12.95 3.40
N LYS A 104 -14.00 -13.94 2.82
CA LYS A 104 -13.01 -14.71 3.56
C LYS A 104 -11.86 -13.81 3.99
N ASN A 105 -11.39 -14.02 5.21
CA ASN A 105 -10.17 -13.37 5.71
C ASN A 105 -8.96 -13.80 4.90
N ARG A 106 -7.96 -12.94 4.89
CA ARG A 106 -6.75 -13.12 4.11
C ARG A 106 -5.55 -13.26 5.02
N ASP A 107 -4.52 -13.94 4.54
CA ASP A 107 -3.24 -13.94 5.21
C ASP A 107 -2.11 -13.48 4.27
N LEU A 108 -1.08 -12.93 4.87
CA LEU A 108 0.12 -12.43 4.20
C LEU A 108 1.33 -12.89 4.98
N VAL A 109 2.28 -13.48 4.27
CA VAL A 109 3.61 -13.79 4.78
C VAL A 109 4.58 -12.91 4.02
N SER A 110 5.46 -12.20 4.72
CA SER A 110 6.34 -11.23 4.09
C SER A 110 7.70 -11.20 4.78
N ASP A 111 8.75 -10.88 4.03
CA ASP A 111 9.98 -10.40 4.64
C ASP A 111 9.84 -8.93 5.10
N ALA A 112 10.79 -8.47 5.90
CA ALA A 112 10.99 -7.07 6.23
C ALA A 112 12.49 -6.79 6.29
N VAL A 113 13.03 -6.26 5.19
CA VAL A 113 14.44 -5.89 5.03
C VAL A 113 14.64 -4.46 5.52
N ILE A 114 15.52 -4.29 6.50
CA ILE A 114 15.79 -3.00 7.16
C ILE A 114 17.11 -2.44 6.64
N ILE A 115 17.05 -1.25 6.05
CA ILE A 115 18.20 -0.51 5.53
C ILE A 115 18.30 0.79 6.32
N LYS A 116 19.39 0.96 7.07
CA LYS A 116 19.62 2.15 7.91
C LYS A 116 20.78 2.98 7.38
N ASN A 117 20.52 4.28 7.25
CA ASN A 117 21.48 5.34 6.97
C ASN A 117 21.41 6.41 8.07
N LEU A 118 22.35 7.36 8.09
CA LEU A 118 22.45 8.36 9.17
C LEU A 118 21.15 9.15 9.43
N ASN A 119 20.44 9.53 8.36
CA ASN A 119 19.23 10.36 8.44
C ASN A 119 17.99 9.65 7.86
N ASN A 120 18.09 8.35 7.56
CA ASN A 120 17.04 7.64 6.87
C ASN A 120 16.99 6.16 7.26
N ILE A 121 15.79 5.63 7.49
CA ILE A 121 15.55 4.21 7.70
C ILE A 121 14.48 3.76 6.72
N LYS A 122 14.78 2.72 5.94
CA LYS A 122 13.86 2.09 5.01
C LYS A 122 13.57 0.67 5.46
N ILE A 123 12.29 0.27 5.43
CA ILE A 123 11.84 -1.10 5.70
C ILE A 123 11.10 -1.57 4.45
N GLU A 124 11.72 -2.46 3.69
CA GLU A 124 11.12 -3.04 2.48
C GLU A 124 10.52 -4.40 2.80
N MET A 125 9.28 -4.61 2.38
CA MET A 125 8.53 -5.83 2.63
C MET A 125 8.00 -6.38 1.31
N HIS A 126 8.25 -7.65 1.05
CA HIS A 126 7.81 -8.39 -0.12
C HIS A 126 7.07 -9.64 0.30
N SER A 127 5.98 -9.99 -0.40
CA SER A 127 5.25 -11.24 -0.12
C SER A 127 6.12 -12.46 -0.39
N LEU A 128 6.02 -13.44 0.51
CA LEU A 128 6.67 -14.75 0.40
C LEU A 128 5.62 -15.85 0.60
N PRO A 129 4.70 -16.05 -0.36
CA PRO A 129 3.53 -16.91 -0.17
C PRO A 129 3.89 -18.37 0.13
N ASP A 130 5.06 -18.86 -0.27
CA ASP A 130 5.46 -20.25 -0.03
C ASP A 130 6.29 -20.44 1.25
N TYR A 131 6.55 -19.38 2.02
CA TYR A 131 7.42 -19.45 3.20
C TYR A 131 6.80 -20.27 4.35
N ILE A 132 5.47 -20.33 4.43
CA ILE A 132 4.73 -21.25 5.31
C ILE A 132 3.56 -21.90 4.55
N PRO A 133 3.11 -23.09 4.99
CA PRO A 133 1.94 -23.74 4.40
C PRO A 133 0.70 -22.85 4.39
N GLU A 134 -0.16 -23.04 3.38
CA GLU A 134 -1.44 -22.34 3.29
C GLU A 134 -2.42 -22.82 4.35
N ASN A 135 -3.28 -21.90 4.80
CA ASN A 135 -4.40 -22.20 5.67
C ASN A 135 -5.69 -22.21 4.84
N ASN A 136 -6.32 -23.36 4.68
CA ASN A 136 -7.53 -23.54 3.86
C ASN A 136 -8.76 -22.70 4.31
N LYS A 137 -8.72 -22.10 5.51
CA LYS A 137 -9.75 -21.19 5.99
C LYS A 137 -9.53 -19.74 5.55
N LEU A 138 -8.36 -19.41 5.04
CA LEU A 138 -7.94 -18.06 4.64
C LEU A 138 -7.63 -18.04 3.13
N VAL A 139 -7.56 -16.84 2.57
CA VAL A 139 -7.07 -16.61 1.19
C VAL A 139 -5.70 -15.95 1.27
N ARG A 140 -4.67 -16.59 0.71
CA ARG A 140 -3.29 -16.09 0.69
C ARG A 140 -3.15 -14.91 -0.27
N ILE A 141 -2.57 -13.82 0.21
CA ILE A 141 -2.06 -12.74 -0.67
C ILE A 141 -0.72 -13.21 -1.24
N SER A 142 -0.70 -13.49 -2.54
CA SER A 142 0.47 -14.02 -3.25
C SER A 142 1.46 -12.92 -3.61
N GLU A 143 0.95 -11.76 -4.02
CA GLU A 143 1.75 -10.63 -4.48
C GLU A 143 1.43 -9.36 -3.69
N SER A 144 2.43 -8.82 -3.01
CA SER A 144 2.36 -7.51 -2.38
C SER A 144 3.75 -6.93 -2.19
N ARG A 145 3.81 -5.60 -2.13
CA ARG A 145 5.00 -4.87 -1.70
C ARG A 145 4.58 -3.74 -0.76
N SER A 146 5.38 -3.51 0.26
CA SER A 146 5.27 -2.34 1.13
C SER A 146 6.64 -1.75 1.41
N ILE A 147 6.72 -0.43 1.49
CA ILE A 147 7.94 0.29 1.84
C ILE A 147 7.57 1.32 2.89
N TRP A 148 8.08 1.14 4.10
CA TRP A 148 8.16 2.25 5.06
C TRP A 148 9.46 3.00 4.84
N ASN A 149 9.39 4.32 4.79
CA ASN A 149 10.56 5.17 4.72
C ASN A 149 10.44 6.30 5.74
N LEU A 150 11.42 6.36 6.64
CA LEU A 150 11.54 7.31 7.73
C LEU A 150 12.71 8.22 7.43
N GLU A 151 12.47 9.52 7.32
CA GLU A 151 13.49 10.51 7.01
C GLU A 151 13.55 11.54 8.13
N LYS A 152 14.74 11.69 8.72
CA LYS A 152 15.00 12.64 9.80
C LYS A 152 14.95 14.07 9.24
N ILE A 153 14.01 14.88 9.71
CA ILE A 153 13.95 16.31 9.38
C ILE A 153 14.87 17.08 10.34
N ASP A 154 14.71 16.80 11.63
CA ASP A 154 15.55 17.31 12.71
C ASP A 154 15.58 16.29 13.86
N ASN A 155 16.07 16.67 15.05
CA ASN A 155 16.17 15.75 16.19
C ASN A 155 14.82 15.35 16.82
N PHE A 156 13.73 16.02 16.48
CA PHE A 156 12.41 15.84 17.08
C PHE A 156 11.30 15.60 16.06
N ASN A 157 11.60 15.70 14.76
CA ASN A 157 10.65 15.54 13.68
C ASN A 157 11.17 14.56 12.64
N THR A 158 10.30 13.62 12.24
CA THR A 158 10.58 12.61 11.23
C THR A 158 9.47 12.61 10.19
N LYS A 159 9.83 12.70 8.91
CA LYS A 159 8.91 12.42 7.81
C LYS A 159 8.73 10.92 7.70
N VAL A 160 7.48 10.47 7.72
CA VAL A 160 7.10 9.07 7.60
C VAL A 160 6.32 8.88 6.31
N THR A 161 6.73 7.90 5.53
CA THR A 161 6.06 7.50 4.30
C THR A 161 5.78 6.01 4.30
N LEU A 162 4.60 5.61 3.81
CA LEU A 162 4.24 4.22 3.54
C LEU A 162 3.75 4.13 2.11
N GLN A 163 4.49 3.40 1.29
CA GLN A 163 4.09 3.05 -0.07
C GLN A 163 3.70 1.58 -0.11
N SER A 164 2.54 1.23 -0.68
CA SER A 164 2.17 -0.19 -0.77
C SER A 164 1.10 -0.49 -1.83
N TYR A 165 1.20 -1.70 -2.38
CA TYR A 165 0.16 -2.36 -3.15
C TYR A 165 0.05 -3.84 -2.73
N ALA A 166 -1.10 -4.44 -3.02
CA ALA A 166 -1.30 -5.88 -2.93
C ALA A 166 -2.27 -6.31 -4.03
N VAL A 167 -1.96 -7.42 -4.70
CA VAL A 167 -2.88 -8.07 -5.64
C VAL A 167 -3.78 -8.96 -4.82
N VAL A 168 -5.08 -8.61 -4.75
CA VAL A 168 -6.05 -9.37 -3.98
C VAL A 168 -7.17 -9.88 -4.87
N GLU A 169 -7.15 -11.18 -5.07
CA GLU A 169 -8.13 -11.87 -5.92
C GLU A 169 -9.48 -12.04 -5.22
N GLY A 170 -10.53 -12.21 -6.04
CA GLY A 170 -11.87 -12.54 -5.57
C GLY A 170 -12.58 -11.41 -4.82
N ILE A 171 -12.18 -10.16 -5.04
CA ILE A 171 -12.85 -8.96 -4.52
C ILE A 171 -13.28 -8.05 -5.67
N PRO A 172 -14.52 -7.52 -5.66
CA PRO A 172 -14.92 -6.43 -6.53
C PRO A 172 -14.00 -5.19 -6.40
N THR A 173 -13.64 -4.57 -7.53
CA THR A 173 -12.74 -3.39 -7.57
C THR A 173 -13.20 -2.25 -6.66
N PHE A 174 -14.51 -2.00 -6.55
CA PHE A 174 -15.02 -0.94 -5.68
C PHE A 174 -14.68 -1.15 -4.19
N ILE A 175 -14.56 -2.41 -3.73
CA ILE A 175 -14.14 -2.72 -2.36
C ILE A 175 -12.63 -2.49 -2.21
N MET A 176 -11.86 -2.83 -3.24
CA MET A 176 -10.43 -2.53 -3.27
C MET A 176 -10.16 -1.02 -3.16
N ASP A 177 -10.96 -0.22 -3.88
CA ASP A 177 -10.89 1.23 -3.90
C ASP A 177 -11.17 1.88 -2.54
N LEU A 178 -12.02 1.25 -1.71
CA LEU A 178 -12.23 1.69 -0.33
C LEU A 178 -10.99 1.38 0.53
N PHE A 179 -10.46 0.16 0.43
CA PHE A 179 -9.33 -0.25 1.26
C PHE A 179 -8.06 0.52 0.97
N ILE A 180 -7.79 0.82 -0.30
CA ILE A 180 -6.56 1.51 -0.69
C ILE A 180 -6.48 2.95 -0.16
N LEU A 181 -7.61 3.59 0.13
CA LEU A 181 -7.65 4.91 0.77
C LEU A 181 -7.70 4.83 2.30
N ASP A 182 -8.49 3.90 2.85
CA ASP A 182 -8.72 3.83 4.30
C ASP A 182 -7.54 3.20 5.05
N SER A 183 -6.88 2.20 4.44
CA SER A 183 -5.74 1.50 5.04
C SER A 183 -4.59 2.44 5.44
N PRO A 184 -4.04 3.28 4.52
CA PRO A 184 -3.00 4.23 4.88
C PRO A 184 -3.47 5.28 5.88
N MET A 185 -4.67 5.84 5.70
CA MET A 185 -5.18 6.87 6.60
C MET A 185 -5.31 6.35 8.03
N TYR A 186 -5.92 5.17 8.20
CA TYR A 186 -6.09 4.58 9.52
C TYR A 186 -4.74 4.32 10.18
N SER A 187 -3.85 3.64 9.47
CA SER A 187 -2.55 3.23 10.02
C SER A 187 -1.67 4.44 10.36
N MET A 188 -1.64 5.47 9.49
CA MET A 188 -0.90 6.71 9.75
C MET A 188 -1.49 7.49 10.93
N THR A 189 -2.82 7.59 11.04
CA THR A 189 -3.47 8.24 12.19
C THR A 189 -3.12 7.51 13.48
N ARG A 190 -3.25 6.17 13.52
CA ARG A 190 -2.93 5.38 14.72
C ARG A 190 -1.46 5.42 15.10
N LEU A 191 -0.56 5.49 14.13
CA LEU A 191 0.87 5.66 14.38
C LEU A 191 1.15 7.04 14.97
N ARG A 192 0.55 8.11 14.44
CA ARG A 192 0.66 9.47 14.99
C ARG A 192 0.17 9.54 16.43
N GLU A 193 -0.94 8.87 16.77
CA GLU A 193 -1.48 8.82 18.14
C GLU A 193 -0.56 8.18 19.19
N LYS A 194 0.55 7.55 18.77
CA LYS A 194 1.57 7.02 19.70
C LYS A 194 2.55 8.08 20.20
N PHE A 195 2.49 9.31 19.69
CA PHE A 195 3.44 10.41 19.94
C PHE A 195 2.73 11.74 20.22
#